data_AF-F5YND8-F1
#
_entry.id   AF-F5YND8-F1
#
_cell.length_a   1.000
_cell.length_b   1.000
_cell.length_c   1.000
_cell.angle_alpha   90.00
_cell.angle_beta   90.00
_cell.angle_gamma   90.00
#
_symmetry.space_group_name_H-M   'P 1'
#
loop_
_entity.id
_entity.type
_entity.pdbx_description
1 polymer ?
#
loop_
_entity_poly.entity_id
_entity_poly.type
_entity_poly.pdbx_seq_one_letter_code
_entity_poly.pdbx_strand_id
1 'polypeptide(L)'
;MLSNNEETKIRGLLSKNIKRLRAKNSLSQMNLAIQAGLTHNFINDIESGKKWLSPKTLAKLSMALQAEPHEFFAPEITIPEADSGTLSEYLDDVTETFQRMVEDIKERYFQDTDSKD
;
A
#
# COMPACT_ATOMS: atom_id res chain seq x y z
N MET A 1 19.82 24.46 -8.41
CA MET A 1 18.36 24.65 -8.26
C MET A 1 17.69 23.32 -8.49
N LEU A 2 16.77 22.89 -7.61
CA LEU A 2 15.89 21.77 -7.92
C LEU A 2 15.10 22.14 -9.19
N SER A 3 15.05 21.26 -10.18
CA SER A 3 14.18 21.50 -11.33
C SER A 3 12.73 21.43 -10.84
N ASN A 4 11.86 22.28 -11.38
CA ASN A 4 10.43 22.31 -11.04
C ASN A 4 9.75 20.93 -11.21
N ASN A 5 10.37 20.04 -11.98
CA ASN A 5 9.91 18.68 -12.24
C ASN A 5 10.14 17.73 -11.04
N GLU A 6 11.30 17.79 -10.38
CA GLU A 6 11.61 16.88 -9.26
C GLU A 6 10.75 17.17 -8.03
N GLU A 7 10.51 18.45 -7.72
CA GLU A 7 9.58 18.83 -6.65
C GLU A 7 8.15 18.35 -6.95
N THR A 8 7.71 18.48 -8.21
CA THR A 8 6.38 18.03 -8.65
C THR A 8 6.24 16.52 -8.49
N LYS A 9 7.27 15.73 -8.81
CA LYS A 9 7.26 14.26 -8.61
C LYS A 9 7.11 13.89 -7.14
N ILE A 10 7.92 14.47 -6.25
CA ILE A 10 7.86 14.20 -4.80
C ILE A 10 6.47 14.57 -4.25
N ARG A 11 5.94 15.70 -4.69
CA ARG A 11 4.59 16.14 -4.32
C ARG A 11 3.51 15.18 -4.82
N GLY A 12 3.61 14.73 -6.07
CA GLY A 12 2.71 13.73 -6.62
C GLY A 12 2.74 12.41 -5.83
N LEU A 13 3.93 11.93 -5.47
CA LEU A 13 4.12 10.73 -4.67
C LEU A 13 3.45 10.84 -3.30
N LEU A 14 3.74 11.94 -2.58
CA LEU A 14 3.14 12.21 -1.27
C LEU A 14 1.61 12.26 -1.35
N SER A 15 1.07 12.98 -2.33
CA SER A 15 -0.38 13.17 -2.51
C SER A 15 -1.10 11.85 -2.75
N LYS A 16 -0.53 11.01 -3.63
CA LYS A 16 -1.04 9.66 -3.93
C LYS A 16 -1.02 8.77 -2.71
N ASN A 17 0.08 8.78 -1.95
CA ASN A 17 0.22 7.94 -0.77
C ASN A 17 -0.72 8.35 0.36
N ILE A 18 -0.95 9.65 0.59
CA ILE A 18 -1.96 10.12 1.54
C ILE A 18 -3.34 9.56 1.15
N LYS A 19 -3.72 9.67 -0.12
CA LYS A 19 -5.00 9.15 -0.63
C LYS A 19 -5.10 7.63 -0.46
N ARG A 20 -4.03 6.89 -0.77
CA ARG A 20 -3.94 5.43 -0.63
C ARG A 20 -4.08 4.99 0.83
N LEU A 21 -3.32 5.60 1.74
CA LEU A 21 -3.36 5.32 3.18
C LEU A 21 -4.72 5.67 3.77
N ARG A 22 -5.34 6.78 3.33
CA ARG A 22 -6.71 7.14 3.71
C ARG A 22 -7.72 6.08 3.29
N ALA A 23 -7.64 5.61 2.04
CA ALA A 23 -8.53 4.57 1.53
C ALA A 23 -8.34 3.23 2.26
N LYS A 24 -7.09 2.85 2.57
CA LYS A 24 -6.76 1.65 3.38
C LYS A 24 -7.44 1.69 4.77
N ASN A 25 -7.61 2.87 5.35
CA ASN A 25 -8.30 3.09 6.63
C ASN A 25 -9.81 3.34 6.47
N SER A 26 -10.38 3.20 5.27
CA SER A 26 -11.80 3.46 4.97
C SER A 26 -12.29 4.85 5.39
N LEU A 27 -11.40 5.85 5.37
CA LEU A 27 -11.74 7.23 5.77
C LEU A 27 -12.18 8.06 4.57
N SER A 28 -13.23 8.86 4.73
CA SER A 28 -13.49 10.01 3.85
C SER A 28 -12.45 11.11 4.09
N GLN A 29 -12.29 12.04 3.14
CA GLN A 29 -11.42 13.22 3.36
C GLN A 29 -11.87 14.03 4.58
N MET A 30 -13.19 14.12 4.81
CA MET A 30 -13.77 14.78 5.97
C MET A 30 -13.40 14.06 7.27
N ASN A 31 -13.50 12.72 7.31
CA ASN A 31 -13.16 11.96 8.49
C ASN A 31 -11.66 12.03 8.80
N LEU A 32 -10.80 11.99 7.77
CA LEU A 32 -9.36 12.22 7.95
C LEU A 32 -9.07 13.61 8.50
N ALA A 33 -9.75 14.65 7.99
CA ALA A 33 -9.59 16.01 8.46
C ALA A 33 -9.91 16.13 9.96
N ILE A 34 -11.04 15.54 10.38
CA ILE A 34 -11.46 15.51 11.78
C ILE A 34 -10.41 14.79 12.64
N GLN A 35 -10.00 13.58 12.26
CA GLN A 35 -9.03 12.79 13.03
C GLN A 35 -7.65 13.45 13.14
N ALA A 36 -7.17 14.09 12.07
CA ALA A 36 -5.88 14.76 12.07
C ALA A 36 -5.93 16.18 12.69
N GLY A 37 -7.12 16.70 13.03
CA GLY A 37 -7.30 18.08 13.46
C GLY A 37 -6.82 19.06 12.38
N LEU A 38 -7.27 18.84 11.15
CA LEU A 38 -6.99 19.64 9.94
C LEU A 38 -8.32 20.05 9.29
N THR A 39 -8.28 21.00 8.36
CA THR A 39 -9.48 21.39 7.60
C THR A 39 -9.70 20.45 6.42
N HIS A 40 -10.96 20.23 6.04
CA HIS A 40 -11.31 19.43 4.87
C HIS A 40 -10.64 19.96 3.59
N ASN A 41 -10.67 21.29 3.39
CA ASN A 41 -10.01 21.92 2.24
C ASN A 41 -8.50 21.66 2.21
N PHE A 42 -7.85 21.64 3.37
CA PHE A 42 -6.42 21.36 3.43
C PHE A 42 -6.12 19.90 3.06
N ILE A 43 -6.93 18.93 3.51
CA ILE A 43 -6.83 17.52 3.07
C ILE A 43 -7.01 17.41 1.55
N ASN A 44 -8.02 18.08 1.00
CA ASN A 44 -8.24 18.10 -0.45
C ASN A 44 -7.04 18.72 -1.21
N ASP A 45 -6.47 19.82 -0.71
CA ASP A 45 -5.32 20.47 -1.32
C ASP A 45 -4.05 19.60 -1.30
N ILE A 46 -3.81 18.83 -0.22
CA ILE A 46 -2.64 17.94 -0.15
C ILE A 46 -2.85 16.64 -0.94
N GLU A 47 -4.07 16.08 -1.00
CA GLU A 47 -4.35 14.89 -1.82
C GLU A 47 -4.39 15.19 -3.33
N SER A 48 -4.63 16.44 -3.70
CA SER A 48 -4.54 16.91 -5.09
C SER A 48 -3.16 17.44 -5.47
N GLY A 49 -2.19 17.42 -4.55
CA GLY A 49 -0.85 17.95 -4.80
C GLY A 49 -0.80 19.46 -5.01
N LYS A 50 -1.81 20.22 -4.59
CA LYS A 50 -1.80 21.68 -4.66
C LYS A 50 -0.98 22.32 -3.55
N LYS A 51 -0.96 21.71 -2.36
CA LYS A 51 -0.21 22.22 -1.20
C LYS A 51 0.80 21.23 -0.68
N TRP A 52 1.87 21.79 -0.13
CA TRP A 52 2.83 21.02 0.66
C TRP A 52 2.40 21.06 2.12
N LEU A 53 2.96 20.16 2.92
CA LEU A 53 2.67 20.05 4.34
C LEU A 53 3.91 20.26 5.19
N SER A 54 3.70 20.69 6.43
CA SER A 54 4.78 20.80 7.40
C SER A 54 5.10 19.44 8.03
N PRO A 55 6.28 19.24 8.64
CA PRO A 55 6.57 18.04 9.42
C PRO A 55 5.55 17.79 10.54
N LYS A 56 5.05 18.85 11.19
CA LYS A 56 3.99 18.76 12.20
C LYS A 56 2.69 18.20 11.62
N THR A 57 2.35 18.62 10.40
CA THR A 57 1.19 18.10 9.68
C THR A 57 1.39 16.64 9.28
N LEU A 58 2.59 16.26 8.84
CA LEU A 58 2.92 14.87 8.53
C LEU A 58 2.73 13.99 9.77
N ALA A 59 3.23 14.41 10.94
CA ALA A 59 3.06 13.67 12.19
C ALA A 59 1.57 13.48 12.56
N LYS A 60 0.74 14.52 12.40
CA LYS A 60 -0.71 14.40 12.60
C LYS A 60 -1.34 13.37 11.66
N LEU A 61 -0.94 13.36 10.39
CA LEU A 61 -1.44 12.40 9.41
C LEU A 61 -0.93 10.98 9.71
N SER A 62 0.32 10.80 10.11
CA SER A 62 0.88 9.52 10.56
C SER A 62 0.05 8.92 11.69
N MET A 63 -0.31 9.73 12.69
CA MET A 63 -1.17 9.29 13.80
C MET A 63 -2.59 8.95 13.32
N ALA A 64 -3.21 9.80 12.51
CA ALA A 64 -4.58 9.59 12.02
C ALA A 64 -4.71 8.39 11.07
N LEU A 65 -3.69 8.13 10.26
CA LEU A 65 -3.66 7.06 9.25
C LEU A 65 -2.99 5.78 9.75
N GLN A 66 -2.48 5.77 11.00
CA GLN A 66 -1.70 4.68 11.57
C GLN A 66 -0.57 4.23 10.63
N ALA A 67 0.19 5.21 10.14
CA ALA A 67 1.20 5.03 9.11
C ALA A 67 2.54 5.63 9.51
N GLU A 68 3.60 4.90 9.23
CA GLU A 68 4.97 5.34 9.44
C GLU A 68 5.39 6.40 8.40
N PRO A 69 6.30 7.35 8.75
CA PRO A 69 6.67 8.44 7.85
C PRO A 69 7.17 7.99 6.46
N HIS A 70 7.85 6.84 6.38
CA HIS A 70 8.36 6.32 5.11
C HIS A 70 7.24 5.88 4.15
N GLU A 71 6.08 5.47 4.67
CA GLU A 71 4.94 5.02 3.85
C GLU A 71 4.32 6.14 3.01
N PHE A 72 4.48 7.39 3.44
CA PHE A 72 4.05 8.59 2.70
C PHE A 72 4.90 8.84 1.45
N PHE A 73 6.09 8.24 1.38
CA PHE A 73 7.04 8.37 0.28
C PHE A 73 7.39 7.02 -0.35
N ALA A 74 6.66 5.96 0.00
CA ALA A 74 6.85 4.65 -0.60
C ALA A 74 6.43 4.69 -2.08
N PRO A 75 7.25 4.21 -3.02
CA PRO A 75 6.83 4.06 -4.40
C PRO A 75 5.65 3.10 -4.47
N GLU A 76 4.71 3.39 -5.38
CA GLU A 76 3.67 2.42 -5.71
C GLU A 76 4.33 1.25 -6.44
N ILE A 77 4.24 0.04 -5.89
CA ILE A 77 4.67 -1.17 -6.58
C ILE A 77 3.61 -1.44 -7.64
N THR A 78 3.78 -0.87 -8.82
CA THR A 78 3.00 -1.22 -10.00
C THR A 78 3.73 -2.30 -10.75
N ILE A 79 3.07 -3.45 -10.94
CA ILE A 79 3.44 -4.38 -12.01
C ILE A 79 3.03 -3.68 -13.31
N PRO A 80 3.95 -3.40 -14.24
CA PRO A 80 3.58 -2.86 -15.55
C PRO A 80 2.50 -3.73 -16.18
N GLU A 81 1.44 -3.15 -16.73
CA GLU A 81 0.33 -3.91 -17.34
C GLU A 81 0.83 -4.87 -18.43
N ALA A 82 1.89 -4.48 -19.14
CA ALA A 82 2.57 -5.28 -20.16
C ALA A 82 3.20 -6.58 -19.61
N ASP A 83 3.52 -6.63 -18.32
CA ASP A 83 4.14 -7.78 -17.66
C ASP A 83 3.15 -8.54 -16.75
N SER A 84 1.90 -8.06 -16.64
CA SER A 84 0.91 -8.63 -15.72
C SER A 84 0.47 -10.04 -16.11
N GLY A 85 0.32 -10.31 -17.41
CA GLY A 85 -0.02 -11.65 -17.92
C GLY A 85 1.13 -12.64 -17.72
N THR A 86 2.34 -12.24 -18.08
CA THR A 86 3.55 -13.06 -17.86
C THR A 86 3.80 -13.32 -16.39
N LEU A 87 3.63 -12.31 -15.52
CA LEU A 87 3.78 -12.50 -14.08
C LEU A 87 2.67 -13.41 -13.51
N SER A 88 1.45 -13.34 -14.03
CA SER A 88 0.37 -14.27 -13.66
C SER A 88 0.76 -15.70 -13.98
N GLU A 89 1.25 -15.96 -15.19
CA GLU A 89 1.72 -17.30 -15.59
C GLU A 89 2.83 -17.81 -14.66
N TYR A 90 3.83 -16.97 -14.34
CA TYR A 90 4.88 -17.34 -13.38
C TYR A 90 4.34 -17.62 -11.97
N LEU A 91 3.36 -16.84 -11.51
CA LEU A 91 2.77 -17.03 -10.18
C LEU A 91 1.89 -18.29 -10.13
N ASP A 92 1.20 -18.61 -11.22
CA ASP A 92 0.40 -19.83 -11.35
C ASP A 92 1.31 -21.07 -11.31
N ASP A 93 2.41 -21.06 -12.07
CA ASP A 93 3.41 -22.15 -12.07
C ASP A 93 4.04 -22.35 -10.68
N VAL A 94 4.41 -21.26 -10.01
CA VAL A 94 4.96 -21.31 -8.65
C VAL A 94 3.92 -21.86 -7.67
N THR A 95 2.67 -21.43 -7.80
CA THR A 95 1.57 -21.88 -6.94
C THR A 95 1.29 -23.36 -7.13
N GLU A 96 1.25 -23.85 -8.36
CA GLU A 96 1.02 -25.26 -8.66
C GLU A 96 2.19 -26.12 -8.16
N THR A 97 3.43 -25.66 -8.33
CA THR A 97 4.62 -26.34 -7.81
C THR A 97 4.58 -26.43 -6.29
N PHE A 98 4.21 -25.33 -5.62
CA PHE A 98 4.09 -25.29 -4.18
C PHE A 98 2.96 -26.22 -3.67
N GLN A 99 1.81 -26.23 -4.34
CA GLN A 99 0.70 -27.13 -4.01
C GLN A 99 1.12 -28.60 -4.10
N ARG A 100 1.81 -28.99 -5.18
CA ARG A 100 2.36 -30.34 -5.33
C ARG A 100 3.34 -30.69 -4.21
N MET A 101 4.25 -29.78 -3.88
CA MET A 101 5.19 -29.98 -2.78
C MET A 101 4.48 -30.17 -1.43
N VAL A 102 3.44 -29.38 -1.16
CA VAL A 102 2.64 -29.51 0.07
C VAL A 102 1.93 -30.86 0.11
N GLU A 103 1.38 -31.33 -1.01
CA GLU A 103 0.69 -32.62 -1.07
C GLU A 103 1.67 -33.79 -0.86
N ASP A 104 2.83 -33.77 -1.51
CA ASP A 104 3.90 -34.75 -1.30
C ASP A 104 4.33 -34.82 0.18
N ILE A 105 4.43 -33.67 0.86
CA ILE A 105 4.77 -33.61 2.29
C ILE A 105 3.64 -34.19 3.13
N LYS A 106 2.38 -33.88 2.82
CA LYS A 106 1.23 -34.46 3.50
C LYS A 106 1.21 -35.98 3.37
N GLU A 107 1.38 -36.50 2.17
CA GLU A 107 1.46 -37.94 1.94
C GLU A 107 2.62 -38.58 2.70
N ARG A 108 3.82 -37.98 2.68
CA ARG A 108 4.98 -38.59 3.35
C ARG A 108 4.87 -38.67 4.88
N TYR A 109 4.17 -37.73 5.50
CA TYR A 109 4.22 -37.57 6.96
C TYR A 109 2.87 -37.67 7.67
N PHE A 110 1.75 -37.69 6.96
CA PHE A 110 0.40 -37.67 7.54
C PHE A 110 -0.52 -38.82 7.06
N GLN A 111 0.00 -39.87 6.40
CA GLN A 111 -0.79 -41.05 5.98
C GLN A 111 -1.26 -41.96 7.14
N ASP A 112 -0.76 -41.80 8.37
CA ASP A 112 -0.96 -42.77 9.46
C ASP A 112 -1.96 -42.36 10.56
N THR A 113 -2.75 -41.29 10.40
CA THR A 113 -3.70 -40.89 11.46
C THR A 113 -5.10 -41.51 11.38
N ASP A 114 -5.45 -42.21 10.30
CA ASP A 114 -6.82 -42.76 10.10
C ASP A 114 -6.91 -44.30 10.20
N SER A 115 -5.89 -44.98 10.75
CA SER A 115 -5.94 -46.42 11.01
C SER A 115 -5.76 -46.73 12.50
N LYS A 116 -6.73 -46.34 13.33
CA LYS A 116 -7.05 -46.97 14.60
C LYS A 116 -8.39 -46.45 15.12
N ASP A 117 -9.46 -47.16 14.75
CA ASP A 117 -10.53 -47.64 15.64
C ASP A 117 -11.32 -48.75 14.94
#